data_AF-A0A2J4XUW9-F1
#
_entry.id   AF-A0A2J4XUW9-F1
#
_cell.length_a   1.000
_cell.length_b   1.000
_cell.length_c   1.000
_cell.angle_alpha   90.00
_cell.angle_beta   90.00
_cell.angle_gamma   90.00
#
_symmetry.space_group_name_H-M   'P 1'
#
loop_
_entity.id
_entity.type
_entity.pdbx_description
1 polymer ?
#
loop_
_entity_poly.entity_id
_entity_poly.type
_entity_poly.pdbx_seq_one_letter_code
_entity_poly.pdbx_strand_id
1 'polypeptide(L)' 'MTLQEASIVSEQLLHLLQTVAENYYQLEDAQRFSLMQIAYSISSDIDGWMNAEEERNGGTTKRT' A
#
# COMPACT_ATOMS: atom_id res chain seq x y z
N MET A 1 2.67 13.52 0.63
CA MET A 1 1.91 12.85 1.70
C MET A 1 2.36 13.43 3.04
N THR A 2 1.44 13.77 3.93
CA THR A 2 1.69 14.02 5.36
C THR A 2 1.62 12.70 6.14
N LEU A 3 2.04 12.70 7.41
CA LEU A 3 1.88 11.51 8.27
C LEU A 3 0.41 11.07 8.41
N GLN A 4 -0.51 12.03 8.47
CA GLN A 4 -1.95 11.73 8.54
C GLN A 4 -2.46 11.08 7.25
N GLU A 5 -2.06 11.63 6.09
CA GLU A 5 -2.39 11.05 4.79
C GLU A 5 -1.82 9.64 4.64
N ALA A 6 -0.58 9.40 5.11
CA ALA A 6 0.04 8.08 5.10
C ALA A 6 -0.70 7.06 5.97
N SER A 7 -1.20 7.48 7.14
CA SER A 7 -2.05 6.65 8.00
C SER A 7 -3.35 6.25 7.29
N ILE A 8 -4.05 7.21 6.69
CA ILE A 8 -5.31 6.98 5.96
C ILE A 8 -5.09 6.03 4.79
N VAL A 9 -4.06 6.27 3.98
CA VAL A 9 -3.76 5.44 2.81
C VAL A 9 -3.35 4.02 3.21
N SER A 10 -2.66 3.86 4.34
CA SER A 10 -2.32 2.54 4.90
C SER A 10 -3.56 1.77 5.37
N GLU A 11 -4.53 2.44 6.00
CA GLU A 11 -5.82 1.84 6.39
C GLU A 11 -6.63 1.43 5.15
N GLN A 12 -6.63 2.25 4.11
CA GLN A 12 -7.28 1.93 2.83
C GLN A 12 -6.65 0.69 2.16
N LEU A 13 -5.31 0.60 2.17
CA LEU A 13 -4.60 -0.59 1.69
C LEU A 13 -4.99 -1.85 2.47
N LEU A 14 -5.03 -1.75 3.80
CA LEU A 14 -5.45 -2.86 4.66
C LEU A 14 -6.87 -3.32 4.32
N HIS A 15 -7.81 -2.37 4.22
CA HIS A 15 -9.20 -2.67 3.89
C HIS A 15 -9.33 -3.31 2.50
N LEU A 16 -8.58 -2.83 1.51
CA LEU A 16 -8.56 -3.43 0.17
C LEU A 16 -8.09 -4.89 0.22
N LEU A 17 -6.97 -5.16 0.89
CA LEU A 17 -6.42 -6.51 1.02
C LEU A 17 -7.38 -7.44 1.76
N GLN A 18 -8.03 -6.98 2.83
CA GLN A 18 -9.07 -7.72 3.55
C GLN A 18 -10.25 -8.04 2.62
N THR A 19 -10.75 -7.04 1.89
CA THR A 19 -11.86 -7.22 0.95
C THR A 19 -11.53 -8.27 -0.11
N VAL A 20 -10.31 -8.22 -0.68
CA VAL A 20 -9.86 -9.22 -1.66
C VAL A 20 -9.76 -10.60 -1.04
N ALA A 21 -9.22 -10.72 0.17
CA ALA A 21 -9.07 -12.01 0.86
C ALA A 21 -10.42 -12.64 1.19
N GLU A 22 -11.36 -11.86 1.72
CA GLU A 22 -12.70 -12.33 2.10
C GLU A 22 -13.54 -12.76 0.90
N ASN A 23 -13.35 -12.08 -0.25
CA ASN A 23 -14.13 -12.34 -1.46
C ASN A 23 -13.33 -13.12 -2.51
N TYR A 24 -12.18 -13.69 -2.15
CA TYR A 24 -11.21 -14.22 -3.11
C TYR A 24 -11.85 -15.19 -4.11
N TYR A 25 -12.68 -16.13 -3.64
CA TYR A 25 -13.34 -17.13 -4.50
C TYR A 25 -14.55 -16.61 -5.29
N GLN A 26 -15.07 -15.43 -4.94
CA GLN A 26 -16.25 -14.84 -5.58
C GLN A 26 -15.87 -13.87 -6.71
N LEU A 27 -14.61 -13.39 -6.70
CA LEU A 27 -14.07 -12.51 -7.72
C LEU A 27 -13.66 -13.29 -8.98
N GLU A 28 -13.74 -12.66 -10.13
CA GLU A 28 -13.13 -13.16 -11.37
C GLU A 28 -11.60 -12.95 -11.33
N ASP A 29 -10.86 -13.74 -12.12
CA ASP A 29 -9.40 -13.61 -12.21
C ASP A 29 -8.95 -12.20 -12.58
N ALA A 30 -9.63 -11.57 -13.54
CA ALA A 30 -9.33 -10.20 -13.97
C ALA A 30 -9.55 -9.18 -12.84
N GLN A 31 -10.60 -9.37 -12.03
CA GLN A 31 -10.89 -8.51 -10.88
C GLN A 31 -9.84 -8.70 -9.77
N ARG A 32 -9.50 -9.96 -9.44
CA ARG A 32 -8.42 -10.28 -8.50
C ARG A 32 -7.11 -9.61 -8.93
N PHE A 33 -6.71 -9.78 -10.19
CA PHE A 33 -5.49 -9.19 -10.73
C PHE A 33 -5.52 -7.66 -10.63
N SER A 34 -6.61 -7.01 -11.08
CA SER A 34 -6.73 -5.55 -11.02
C SER A 34 -6.66 -5.01 -9.59
N LEU A 35 -7.34 -5.66 -8.63
CA LEU A 35 -7.32 -5.24 -7.23
C LEU A 35 -5.94 -5.41 -6.59
N MET A 36 -5.22 -6.50 -6.93
CA MET A 36 -3.85 -6.70 -6.48
C MET A 36 -2.87 -5.67 -7.09
N GLN A 37 -3.08 -5.24 -8.34
CA GLN A 37 -2.29 -4.16 -8.95
C GLN A 37 -2.52 -2.82 -8.24
N ILE A 38 -3.77 -2.51 -7.88
CA ILE A 38 -4.10 -1.31 -7.08
C ILE A 38 -3.40 -1.39 -5.71
N ALA A 39 -3.51 -2.52 -5.02
CA ALA A 39 -2.86 -2.72 -3.72
C ALA A 39 -1.33 -2.57 -3.81
N TYR A 40 -0.72 -3.12 -4.87
CA TYR A 40 0.71 -2.98 -5.13
C TYR A 40 1.11 -1.52 -5.35
N SER A 41 0.37 -0.77 -6.17
CA SER A 41 0.64 0.65 -6.41
C SER A 41 0.58 1.46 -5.12
N ILE A 42 -0.47 1.26 -4.31
CA ILE A 42 -0.62 1.96 -3.03
C ILE A 42 0.52 1.59 -2.07
N SER A 43 0.90 0.32 -2.00
CA SER A 43 2.03 -0.12 -1.18
C SER A 43 3.35 0.52 -1.62
N SER A 44 3.58 0.67 -2.93
CA SER A 44 4.76 1.32 -3.47
C SER A 44 4.80 2.81 -3.12
N ASP A 45 3.65 3.50 -3.16
CA ASP A 45 3.57 4.91 -2.80
C ASP A 45 3.84 5.14 -1.31
N ILE A 46 3.32 4.26 -0.45
CA ILE A 46 3.61 4.28 1.00
C ILE A 46 5.10 4.05 1.26
N ASP A 47 5.70 3.02 0.66
CA ASP A 47 7.12 2.69 0.85
C ASP A 47 8.02 3.83 0.37
N GLY A 48 7.75 4.38 -0.82
CA GLY A 48 8.47 5.54 -1.35
C GLY A 48 8.37 6.77 -0.43
N TRP A 49 7.19 7.01 0.13
CA TRP A 49 7.01 8.10 1.10
C TRP A 49 7.75 7.84 2.42
N MET A 50 7.68 6.62 2.97
CA MET A 50 8.38 6.23 4.20
C MET A 50 9.89 6.39 4.06
N ASN A 51 10.46 5.92 2.95
CA ASN A 51 11.88 6.08 2.67
C ASN A 51 12.28 7.57 2.60
N ALA A 52 11.48 8.39 1.92
CA ALA A 52 11.73 9.83 1.85
C ALA A 52 11.60 10.54 3.21
N GLU A 53 10.70 10.06 4.08
CA GLU A 53 10.53 10.57 5.44
C GLU A 53 11.69 10.15 6.36
N GLU A 54 12.19 8.92 6.21
CA GLU A 54 13.38 8.47 6.92
C GLU A 54 14.60 9.32 6.55
N GLU A 55 14.82 9.61 5.26
CA GLU A 55 15.91 10.49 4.80
C GLU A 55 15.78 11.91 5.38
N ARG A 56 14.56 12.48 5.44
CA ARG A 56 14.31 13.79 6.06
C ARG A 56 14.67 13.82 7.55
N ASN A 57 14.48 12.69 8.25
CA ASN A 57 14.78 12.55 9.67
C ASN A 57 16.21 12.04 9.94
N GLY A 58 17.06 11.96 8.92
CA GLY A 58 18.47 11.57 9.04
C GLY A 58 18.70 10.07 9.23
N GLY A 59 17.71 9.22 8.93
CA GLY A 59 17.86 7.78 8.90
C GLY A 59 18.65 7.29 7.69
N THR A 60 19.25 6.11 7.79
CA THR A 60 20.18 5.55 6.80
C THR A 60 19.72 4.25 6.17
N THR A 61 18.49 3.79 6.44
CA THR A 61 18.02 2.49 5.96
C THR A 61 17.53 2.62 4.52
N LYS A 62 18.40 2.34 3.55
CA LYS A 62 17.99 2.15 2.15
C LYS A 62 17.66 0.68 1.92
N ARG A 63 16.41 0.37 1.56
CA ARG A 63 16.09 -0.90 0.92
C ARG A 63 16.42 -0.78 -0.57
N THR A 64 17.63 -1.19 -0.93
CA THR A 64 18.10 -1.37 -2.31
C THR A 64 17.44 -2.57 -2.97
#